data_AF-A6ZSP0-F1
#
_entry.id   AF-A6ZSP0-F1
#
_cell.length_a   1.000
_cell.length_b   1.000
_cell.length_c   1.000
_cell.angle_alpha   90.00
_cell.angle_beta   90.00
_cell.angle_gamma   90.00
#
_symmetry.space_group_name_H-M   'P 1'
#
loop_
_entity.id
_entity.type
_entity.pdbx_description
1 polymer ?
#
loop_
_entity_poly.entity_id
_entity_poly.type
_entity_poly.pdbx_seq_one_letter_code
_entity_poly.pdbx_strand_id
1 'polypeptide(L)'
;MTVFSGVNKIEFEGTFEGIGKDVVMSQMIRALQKHFPSIRDKNYEFSLFLHIFQRYVLENTSITHDLVCDKIRLPIIDEVVELDDIKNYGLLEGKLLSKLAILKLTGKANPIIGKESPLFEVKNGMSSLDVIVRQTQNLNVRYNSDVPLIFMTSLETESQVSNFLEEHYSSSKVRWKTVVQSSFPQIDKDRLLPIDLQINSHENDFWYPCGTGNLTDTLYFSGELDKLIAQGKEILFVSNVDNLGATGDLNILNFIINEKIEYLVEVVERTANVSNTGVLATYKGKLRSVYYNCLSNESASTCRIVNTNNIWIDLKKLKVLIESNSLNLPIHSSESKITHKNEEIECLQFKTQLVD
;
A
#
# COMPACT_ATOMS: atom_id res chain seq x y z
N MET A 1 33.67 -20.07 -26.48
CA MET A 1 33.58 -18.76 -27.16
C MET A 1 32.20 -18.72 -27.80
N THR A 2 31.22 -18.15 -27.10
CA THR A 2 29.81 -18.22 -27.50
C THR A 2 29.45 -16.89 -28.15
N VAL A 3 29.19 -16.94 -29.45
CA VAL A 3 28.88 -15.78 -30.30
C VAL A 3 27.36 -15.60 -30.30
N PHE A 4 26.87 -14.45 -29.87
CA PHE A 4 25.46 -14.09 -29.97
C PHE A 4 25.23 -13.32 -31.28
N SER A 5 24.37 -13.83 -32.17
CA SER A 5 23.95 -13.11 -33.38
C SER A 5 22.82 -12.14 -33.03
N GLY A 6 23.08 -10.83 -33.18
CA GLY A 6 22.08 -9.79 -32.99
C GLY A 6 21.12 -9.70 -34.19
N VAL A 7 19.83 -9.49 -33.91
CA VAL A 7 18.88 -8.92 -34.86
C VAL A 7 18.77 -7.44 -34.53
N ASN A 8 19.37 -6.59 -35.37
CA ASN A 8 19.23 -5.15 -35.32
C ASN A 8 17.84 -4.79 -35.86
N LYS A 9 17.00 -4.20 -35.01
CA LYS A 9 15.64 -3.70 -35.29
C LYS A 9 14.59 -4.75 -35.63
N ILE A 10 13.79 -5.07 -34.61
CA ILE A 10 12.34 -5.21 -34.77
C ILE A 10 11.75 -4.11 -33.87
N GLU A 11 11.61 -2.90 -34.43
CA GLU A 11 10.74 -1.87 -33.84
C GLU A 11 9.32 -2.29 -34.24
N PHE A 12 8.53 -2.72 -33.26
CA PHE A 12 7.13 -3.08 -33.45
C PHE A 12 6.27 -1.92 -32.97
N GLU A 13 5.44 -1.39 -33.86
CA GLU A 13 4.46 -0.33 -33.62
C GLU A 13 3.05 -0.92 -33.65
N GLY A 14 2.75 -1.88 -32.77
CA GLY A 14 1.43 -2.52 -32.73
C GLY A 14 1.04 -3.00 -31.32
N THR A 15 -0.19 -3.48 -31.18
CA THR A 15 -0.73 -4.05 -29.94
C THR A 15 -0.13 -5.43 -29.67
N PHE A 16 0.01 -5.80 -28.39
CA PHE A 16 0.61 -7.07 -27.95
C PHE A 16 -0.24 -8.32 -28.24
N GLU A 17 -1.32 -8.21 -29.01
CA GLU A 17 -2.15 -9.35 -29.39
C GLU A 17 -1.37 -10.31 -30.30
N GLY A 18 -1.16 -11.54 -29.82
CA GLY A 18 -0.48 -12.61 -30.58
C GLY A 18 1.06 -12.64 -30.48
N ILE A 19 1.67 -11.76 -29.69
CA ILE A 19 3.13 -11.78 -29.44
C ILE A 19 3.47 -12.74 -28.30
N GLY A 20 4.54 -13.53 -28.46
CA GLY A 20 5.05 -14.40 -27.40
C GLY A 20 5.45 -13.61 -26.16
N LYS A 21 5.00 -14.02 -24.97
CA LYS A 21 5.16 -13.28 -23.71
C LYS A 21 6.62 -12.92 -23.36
N ASP A 22 7.57 -13.77 -23.75
CA ASP A 22 9.00 -13.51 -23.57
C ASP A 22 9.52 -12.32 -24.40
N VAL A 23 8.90 -12.05 -25.55
CA VAL A 23 9.23 -10.91 -26.41
C VAL A 23 8.75 -9.61 -25.77
N VAL A 24 7.54 -9.62 -25.20
CA VAL A 24 6.97 -8.47 -24.46
C VAL A 24 7.87 -8.07 -23.29
N MET A 25 8.28 -9.05 -22.48
CA MET A 25 9.20 -8.81 -21.37
C MET A 25 10.57 -8.30 -21.84
N SER A 26 11.11 -8.88 -22.92
CA SER A 26 12.40 -8.44 -23.47
C SER A 26 12.35 -7.01 -24.00
N GLN A 27 11.23 -6.61 -24.63
CA GLN A 27 11.03 -5.24 -25.10
C GLN A 27 10.89 -4.26 -23.94
N MET A 28 10.12 -4.62 -22.91
CA MET A 28 9.97 -3.81 -21.69
C MET A 28 11.34 -3.56 -21.01
N ILE A 29 12.15 -4.61 -20.82
CA ILE A 29 13.48 -4.50 -20.22
C ILE A 29 14.37 -3.56 -21.06
N ARG A 30 14.38 -3.71 -22.39
CA ARG A 30 15.16 -2.84 -23.28
C ARG A 30 14.70 -1.38 -23.22
N ALA A 31 13.38 -1.15 -23.16
CA ALA A 31 12.82 0.19 -23.04
C ALA A 31 13.26 0.84 -21.72
N LEU A 32 13.09 0.15 -20.58
CA LEU A 32 13.53 0.66 -19.28
C LEU A 32 15.04 0.98 -19.26
N GLN A 33 15.88 0.10 -19.81
CA GLN A 33 17.32 0.33 -19.90
C GLN A 33 17.69 1.52 -20.79
N LYS A 34 16.93 1.76 -21.88
CA LYS A 34 17.13 2.89 -22.79
C LYS A 34 16.72 4.22 -22.14
N HIS A 35 15.58 4.26 -21.46
CA HIS A 35 15.01 5.49 -20.90
C HIS A 35 15.63 5.88 -19.56
N PHE A 36 16.10 4.91 -18.78
CA PHE A 36 16.69 5.15 -17.45
C PHE A 36 18.12 4.59 -17.37
N PRO A 37 19.09 5.19 -18.12
CA PRO A 37 20.44 4.67 -18.25
C PRO A 37 21.24 4.68 -16.93
N SER A 38 20.89 5.51 -15.94
CA SER A 38 21.39 5.38 -14.56
C SER A 38 20.63 4.30 -13.79
N ILE A 39 20.65 3.09 -14.35
CA ILE A 39 20.06 1.86 -13.79
C ILE A 39 20.40 1.67 -12.30
N ARG A 40 21.54 2.17 -11.83
CA ARG A 40 22.02 1.99 -10.45
C ARG A 40 21.10 2.55 -9.37
N ASP A 41 20.42 3.67 -9.60
CA ASP A 41 19.67 4.35 -8.53
C ASP A 41 18.23 3.82 -8.38
N LYS A 42 17.70 3.13 -9.41
CA LYS A 42 16.32 2.59 -9.45
C LYS A 42 16.23 1.10 -9.77
N ASN A 43 17.34 0.37 -9.73
CA ASN A 43 17.40 -1.09 -9.97
C ASN A 43 16.32 -1.88 -9.23
N TYR A 44 16.07 -1.50 -7.99
CA TYR A 44 15.08 -2.13 -7.15
C TYR A 44 13.64 -1.83 -7.61
N GLU A 45 13.30 -0.56 -7.88
CA GLU A 45 11.97 -0.18 -8.38
C GLU A 45 11.67 -0.86 -9.73
N PHE A 46 12.66 -0.96 -10.62
CA PHE A 46 12.49 -1.68 -11.87
C PHE A 46 12.32 -3.18 -11.69
N SER A 47 13.00 -3.79 -10.72
CA SER A 47 12.82 -5.22 -10.42
C SER A 47 11.41 -5.50 -9.90
N LEU A 48 10.91 -4.65 -8.99
CA LEU A 48 9.53 -4.72 -8.51
C LEU A 48 8.52 -4.50 -9.65
N PHE A 49 8.75 -3.48 -10.48
CA PHE A 49 7.89 -3.18 -11.62
C PHE A 49 7.84 -4.35 -12.60
N LEU A 50 8.99 -4.90 -12.97
CA LEU A 50 9.09 -6.03 -13.89
C LEU A 50 8.39 -7.27 -13.31
N HIS A 51 8.47 -7.50 -12.00
CA HIS A 51 7.74 -8.59 -11.35
C HIS A 51 6.21 -8.41 -11.48
N ILE A 52 5.69 -7.22 -11.18
CA ILE A 52 4.27 -6.88 -11.32
C ILE A 52 3.82 -6.93 -12.79
N PHE A 53 4.60 -6.36 -13.70
CA PHE A 53 4.32 -6.35 -15.12
C PHE A 53 4.34 -7.76 -15.72
N GLN A 54 5.32 -8.58 -15.33
CA GLN A 54 5.38 -9.98 -15.73
C GLN A 54 4.13 -10.73 -15.28
N ARG A 55 3.72 -10.56 -14.02
CA ARG A 55 2.48 -11.15 -13.52
C ARG A 55 1.28 -10.65 -14.32
N TYR A 56 1.15 -9.35 -14.55
CA TYR A 56 0.08 -8.78 -15.38
C TYR A 56 0.03 -9.41 -16.79
N VAL A 57 1.16 -9.49 -17.50
CA VAL A 57 1.26 -10.05 -18.86
C VAL A 57 1.08 -11.58 -18.89
N LEU A 58 1.65 -12.30 -17.91
CA LEU A 58 1.49 -13.75 -17.81
C LEU A 58 0.05 -14.13 -17.48
N GLU A 59 -0.59 -13.34 -16.63
CA GLU A 59 -1.88 -13.62 -16.02
C GLU A 59 -3.06 -12.89 -16.70
N ASN A 60 -2.81 -12.26 -17.86
CA ASN A 60 -3.65 -11.28 -18.58
C ASN A 60 -5.02 -11.77 -19.11
N THR A 61 -5.57 -12.87 -18.57
CA THR A 61 -6.95 -13.33 -18.78
C THR A 61 -7.56 -14.02 -17.56
N SER A 62 -6.84 -14.11 -16.44
CA SER A 62 -7.33 -14.84 -15.25
C SER A 62 -6.97 -14.18 -13.92
N ILE A 63 -6.12 -13.14 -13.92
CA ILE A 63 -5.69 -12.40 -12.72
C ILE A 63 -5.69 -10.87 -12.96
N THR A 64 -6.51 -10.37 -13.90
CA THR A 64 -7.49 -9.42 -13.38
C THR A 64 -8.30 -10.27 -12.41
N HIS A 65 -8.32 -9.92 -11.13
CA HIS A 65 -9.26 -10.57 -10.22
C HIS A 65 -10.66 -10.14 -10.62
N ASP A 66 -11.15 -10.59 -11.77
CA ASP A 66 -12.56 -10.67 -12.08
C ASP A 66 -13.10 -11.65 -11.06
N LEU A 67 -13.37 -11.11 -9.88
CA LEU A 67 -14.01 -11.81 -8.81
C LEU A 67 -15.31 -12.32 -9.39
N VAL A 68 -15.44 -13.64 -9.45
CA VAL A 68 -16.72 -14.24 -9.81
C VAL A 68 -17.63 -13.94 -8.64
N CYS A 69 -18.57 -13.01 -8.83
CA CYS A 69 -19.43 -12.47 -7.77
C CYS A 69 -20.08 -13.60 -6.94
N ASP A 70 -20.52 -14.67 -7.61
CA ASP A 70 -21.17 -15.83 -6.99
C ASP A 70 -20.25 -16.69 -6.11
N LYS A 71 -18.94 -16.50 -6.22
CA LYS A 71 -17.93 -17.18 -5.38
C LYS A 71 -17.45 -16.32 -4.21
N ILE A 72 -17.94 -15.08 -4.11
CA ILE A 72 -17.67 -14.20 -2.99
C ILE A 72 -18.67 -14.55 -1.88
N ARG A 73 -18.16 -14.89 -0.70
CA ARG A 73 -18.96 -15.13 0.49
C ARG A 73 -18.64 -14.05 1.52
N LEU A 74 -19.65 -13.42 2.10
CA LEU A 74 -19.43 -12.53 3.24
C LEU A 74 -18.91 -13.30 4.47
N PRO A 75 -18.11 -12.67 5.35
CA PRO A 75 -17.67 -13.30 6.58
C PRO A 75 -18.88 -13.72 7.41
N ILE A 76 -18.81 -14.92 8.01
CA ILE A 76 -19.79 -15.34 9.02
C ILE A 76 -19.45 -14.71 10.36
N ILE A 77 -20.40 -14.72 11.30
CA ILE A 77 -20.25 -14.11 12.63
C ILE A 77 -18.99 -14.62 13.33
N ASP A 78 -18.67 -15.91 13.23
CA ASP A 78 -17.49 -16.49 13.88
C ASP A 78 -16.14 -16.05 13.26
N GLU A 79 -16.15 -15.38 12.10
CA GLU A 79 -14.97 -14.83 11.43
C GLU A 79 -14.72 -13.35 11.81
N VAL A 80 -15.61 -12.74 12.60
CA VAL A 80 -15.53 -11.34 13.04
C VAL A 80 -15.72 -11.27 14.55
N VAL A 81 -14.84 -10.58 15.25
CA VAL A 81 -14.93 -10.43 16.70
C VAL A 81 -15.39 -9.02 17.03
N GLU A 82 -16.40 -8.90 17.87
CA GLU A 82 -16.92 -7.61 18.32
C GLU A 82 -15.92 -6.90 19.24
N LEU A 83 -15.81 -5.58 19.08
CA LEU A 83 -14.85 -4.79 19.85
C LEU A 83 -15.15 -4.82 21.36
N ASP A 84 -16.42 -4.94 21.76
CA ASP A 84 -16.78 -5.01 23.17
C ASP A 84 -16.35 -6.33 23.82
N ASP A 85 -16.28 -7.43 23.06
CA ASP A 85 -15.68 -8.69 23.54
C ASP A 85 -14.17 -8.54 23.71
N ILE A 86 -13.51 -7.84 22.79
CA ILE A 86 -12.07 -7.50 22.88
C ILE A 86 -11.76 -6.61 24.08
N LYS A 87 -12.60 -5.63 24.41
CA LYS A 87 -12.39 -4.74 25.58
C LYS A 87 -12.50 -5.49 26.91
N ASN A 88 -13.30 -6.56 26.94
CA ASN A 88 -13.44 -7.41 28.12
C ASN A 88 -12.39 -8.54 28.14
N TYR A 89 -11.46 -8.55 27.18
CA TYR A 89 -10.44 -9.58 27.03
C TYR A 89 -9.29 -9.38 28.03
N GLY A 90 -9.35 -10.12 29.15
CA GLY A 90 -8.25 -10.27 30.08
C GLY A 90 -7.75 -8.99 30.76
N LEU A 91 -6.60 -9.09 31.43
CA LEU A 91 -5.96 -7.94 32.08
C LEU A 91 -5.12 -7.17 31.06
N LEU A 92 -5.36 -5.86 30.95
CA LEU A 92 -4.57 -4.98 30.08
C LEU A 92 -3.19 -4.73 30.68
N GLU A 93 -2.16 -5.14 29.95
CA GLU A 93 -0.78 -4.93 30.34
C GLU A 93 -0.14 -3.82 29.49
N GLY A 94 0.05 -2.62 30.07
CA GLY A 94 0.64 -1.48 29.34
C GLY A 94 2.02 -1.78 28.72
N LYS A 95 2.77 -2.74 29.28
CA LYS A 95 4.05 -3.21 28.71
C LYS A 95 3.91 -3.80 27.30
N LEU A 96 2.72 -4.22 26.87
CA LEU A 96 2.48 -4.73 25.51
C LEU A 96 2.76 -3.67 24.45
N LEU A 97 2.62 -2.38 24.77
CA LEU A 97 2.95 -1.29 23.84
C LEU A 97 4.44 -1.28 23.45
N SER A 98 5.32 -1.89 24.24
CA SER A 98 6.72 -2.09 23.84
C SER A 98 6.84 -2.91 22.55
N LYS A 99 5.86 -3.78 22.24
CA LYS A 99 5.80 -4.63 21.05
C LYS A 99 5.13 -3.97 19.84
N LEU A 100 4.54 -2.78 20.01
CA LEU A 100 3.81 -2.07 18.96
C LEU A 100 4.72 -1.08 18.21
N ALA A 101 4.55 -1.02 16.89
CA ALA A 101 4.95 0.08 16.03
C ALA A 101 3.73 0.59 15.25
N ILE A 102 3.63 1.91 15.04
CA ILE A 102 2.54 2.52 14.28
C ILE A 102 3.08 3.06 12.96
N LEU A 103 2.41 2.74 11.86
CA LEU A 103 2.71 3.25 10.54
C LEU A 103 1.50 3.95 9.93
N LYS A 104 1.74 5.14 9.39
CA LYS A 104 0.74 5.96 8.71
C LYS A 104 1.04 6.06 7.23
N LEU A 105 0.07 5.66 6.41
CA LEU A 105 0.12 5.80 4.96
C LEU A 105 -0.21 7.25 4.62
N THR A 106 0.77 7.99 4.09
CA THR A 106 0.51 9.33 3.57
C THR A 106 0.08 9.17 2.12
N GLY A 107 -1.21 9.37 1.85
CA GLY A 107 -1.76 9.31 0.50
C GLY A 107 -1.31 10.49 -0.36
N LYS A 108 -1.62 10.41 -1.66
CA LYS A 108 -1.48 11.54 -2.59
C LYS A 108 -2.47 12.66 -2.22
N ALA A 109 -2.19 13.89 -2.66
CA ALA A 109 -3.08 15.04 -2.51
C ALA A 109 -4.53 14.68 -2.88
N ASN A 110 -5.50 15.04 -2.03
CA ASN A 110 -6.91 14.77 -2.30
C ASN A 110 -7.42 15.79 -3.34
N PRO A 111 -7.75 15.36 -4.57
CA PRO A 111 -8.17 16.28 -5.63
C PRO A 111 -9.48 17.01 -5.30
N ILE A 112 -10.30 16.48 -4.37
CA ILE A 112 -11.56 17.09 -3.94
C ILE A 112 -11.31 18.30 -3.02
N ILE A 113 -10.27 18.24 -2.19
CA ILE A 113 -9.99 19.27 -1.17
C ILE A 113 -9.02 20.33 -1.72
N GLY A 114 -8.32 20.05 -2.83
CA GLY A 114 -7.39 20.99 -3.46
C GLY A 114 -6.22 21.39 -2.55
N LYS A 115 -6.01 20.66 -1.45
CA LYS A 115 -4.91 20.84 -0.49
C LYS A 115 -4.13 19.54 -0.36
N GLU A 116 -2.83 19.69 -0.16
CA GLU A 116 -1.90 18.57 0.00
C GLU A 116 -2.11 17.92 1.38
N SER A 117 -2.63 16.70 1.39
CA SER A 117 -2.54 15.79 2.53
C SER A 117 -1.07 15.39 2.69
N PRO A 118 -0.49 15.39 3.90
CA PRO A 118 -1.17 15.33 5.21
C PRO A 118 -1.22 16.63 6.02
N LEU A 119 -0.80 17.77 5.46
CA LEU A 119 -0.60 19.01 6.22
C LEU A 119 -1.83 19.92 6.32
N PHE A 120 -2.98 19.48 5.81
CA PHE A 120 -4.20 20.26 5.96
C PHE A 120 -4.62 20.36 7.43
N GLU A 121 -5.03 21.56 7.83
CA GLU A 121 -5.60 21.80 9.16
C GLU A 121 -6.91 21.03 9.32
N VAL A 122 -7.00 20.24 10.38
CA VAL A 122 -8.20 19.46 10.72
C VAL A 122 -8.98 20.11 11.87
N LYS A 123 -8.28 20.65 12.87
CA LYS A 123 -8.92 21.27 14.03
C LYS A 123 -8.00 22.24 14.77
N ASN A 124 -8.47 23.46 15.02
CA ASN A 124 -7.80 24.44 15.89
C ASN A 124 -6.31 24.68 15.55
N GLY A 125 -5.99 24.85 14.27
CA GLY A 125 -4.62 25.04 13.79
C GLY A 125 -3.76 23.77 13.74
N MET A 126 -4.32 22.59 14.10
CA MET A 126 -3.60 21.32 14.04
C MET A 126 -3.85 20.60 12.72
N SER A 127 -2.77 20.14 12.10
CA SER A 127 -2.79 19.22 10.96
C SER A 127 -3.11 17.78 11.39
N SER A 128 -3.31 16.89 10.42
CA SER A 128 -3.45 15.46 10.70
C SER A 128 -2.18 14.89 11.37
N LEU A 129 -1.00 15.33 10.92
CA LEU A 129 0.28 14.93 11.51
C LEU A 129 0.38 15.36 12.98
N ASP A 130 -0.03 16.58 13.32
CA ASP A 130 -0.06 17.05 14.71
C ASP A 130 -0.87 16.14 15.61
N VAL A 131 -2.09 15.80 15.16
CA VAL A 131 -3.01 14.97 15.94
C VAL A 131 -2.40 13.59 16.16
N ILE A 132 -1.83 12.97 15.13
CA ILE A 132 -1.24 11.63 15.21
C ILE A 132 -0.01 11.61 16.13
N VAL A 133 0.89 12.58 16.00
CA VAL A 133 2.09 12.66 16.85
C VAL A 133 1.68 12.86 18.31
N ARG A 134 0.71 13.74 18.59
CA ARG A 134 0.20 13.98 19.95
C ARG A 134 -0.53 12.77 20.53
N GLN A 135 -1.33 12.05 19.72
CA GLN A 135 -1.98 10.81 20.14
C GLN A 135 -0.93 9.77 20.56
N THR A 136 0.11 9.58 19.76
CA THR A 136 1.21 8.65 20.06
C THR A 136 2.02 9.10 21.27
N GLN A 137 2.26 10.41 21.42
CA GLN A 137 2.93 10.97 22.59
C GLN A 137 2.13 10.72 23.87
N ASN A 138 0.82 10.95 23.82
CA ASN A 138 -0.07 10.70 24.95
C ASN A 138 -0.10 9.21 25.31
N LEU A 139 -0.10 8.32 24.32
CA LEU A 139 0.00 6.87 24.52
C LEU A 139 1.30 6.51 25.25
N ASN A 140 2.44 7.02 24.77
CA ASN A 140 3.75 6.79 25.37
C ASN A 140 3.88 7.33 26.79
N VAL A 141 3.37 8.53 27.06
CA VAL A 141 3.38 9.11 28.41
C VAL A 141 2.47 8.33 29.36
N ARG A 142 1.25 7.99 28.92
CA ARG A 142 0.25 7.33 29.76
C ARG A 142 0.71 5.95 30.24
N TYR A 143 1.39 5.19 29.37
CA TYR A 143 1.78 3.82 29.65
C TYR A 143 3.30 3.65 29.87
N ASN A 144 4.05 4.74 29.92
CA ASN A 144 5.52 4.74 30.00
C ASN A 144 6.14 3.81 28.93
N SER A 145 5.71 3.97 27.69
CA SER A 145 6.13 3.17 26.53
C SER A 145 6.92 4.01 25.52
N ASP A 146 7.55 3.32 24.56
CA ASP A 146 8.23 3.92 23.41
C ASP A 146 7.72 3.28 22.10
N VAL A 147 6.49 3.65 21.73
CA VAL A 147 5.88 3.29 20.46
C VAL A 147 6.42 4.24 19.38
N PRO A 148 7.16 3.73 18.37
CA PRO A 148 7.64 4.53 17.26
C PRO A 148 6.52 4.79 16.25
N LEU A 149 6.65 5.91 15.55
CA LEU A 149 5.76 6.34 14.49
C LEU A 149 6.49 6.36 13.15
N ILE A 150 5.95 5.68 12.16
CA ILE A 150 6.53 5.59 10.82
C ILE A 150 5.56 6.22 9.84
N PHE A 151 6.03 7.11 8.98
CA PHE A 151 5.23 7.66 7.90
C PHE A 151 5.71 7.08 6.58
N MET A 152 4.84 6.32 5.91
CA MET A 152 5.11 5.85 4.55
C MET A 152 4.71 6.96 3.59
N THR A 153 5.72 7.59 2.99
CA THR A 153 5.61 8.75 2.11
C THR A 153 5.75 8.39 0.65
N SER A 154 5.54 9.34 -0.24
CA SER A 154 5.95 9.25 -1.64
C SER A 154 7.02 10.30 -1.93
N LEU A 155 7.64 10.25 -3.11
CA LEU A 155 8.62 11.26 -3.51
C LEU A 155 8.04 12.68 -3.47
N GLU A 156 6.74 12.83 -3.71
CA GLU A 156 6.04 14.10 -3.68
C GLU A 156 5.76 14.61 -2.26
N THR A 157 5.52 13.71 -1.30
CA THR A 157 5.11 14.10 0.07
C THR A 157 6.25 14.07 1.08
N GLU A 158 7.37 13.39 0.78
CA GLU A 158 8.46 13.17 1.72
C GLU A 158 9.02 14.45 2.33
N SER A 159 9.45 15.42 1.50
CA SER A 159 10.06 16.65 2.01
C SER A 159 9.08 17.46 2.87
N GLN A 160 7.79 17.45 2.53
CA GLN A 160 6.77 18.19 3.27
C GLN A 160 6.55 17.57 4.66
N VAL A 161 6.45 16.24 4.72
CA VAL A 161 6.26 15.50 5.98
C VAL A 161 7.50 15.61 6.86
N SER A 162 8.70 15.39 6.30
CA SER A 162 9.96 15.43 7.04
C SER A 162 10.24 16.83 7.59
N ASN A 163 10.13 17.89 6.77
CA ASN A 163 10.35 19.27 7.24
C ASN A 163 9.38 19.64 8.37
N PHE A 164 8.10 19.29 8.24
CA PHE A 164 7.11 19.53 9.27
C PHE A 164 7.47 18.84 10.60
N LEU A 165 7.88 17.56 10.54
CA LEU A 165 8.25 16.80 11.73
C LEU A 165 9.54 17.34 12.37
N GLU A 166 10.51 17.78 11.58
CA GLU A 166 11.75 18.41 12.07
C GLU A 166 11.47 19.75 12.77
N GLU A 167 10.68 20.62 12.14
CA GLU A 167 10.37 21.96 12.64
C GLU A 167 9.53 21.92 13.94
N HIS A 168 8.55 21.02 14.01
CA HIS A 168 7.58 21.01 15.11
C HIS A 168 7.82 19.93 16.16
N TYR A 169 8.51 18.83 15.82
CA TYR A 169 8.59 17.62 16.64
C TYR A 169 10.00 17.03 16.76
N SER A 170 11.06 17.74 16.38
CA SER A 170 12.46 17.31 16.59
C SER A 170 12.82 17.07 18.06
N SER A 171 12.22 17.82 18.99
CA SER A 171 12.39 17.68 20.44
C SER A 171 11.33 16.80 21.10
N SER A 172 10.43 16.20 20.32
CA SER A 172 9.35 15.34 20.83
C SER A 172 9.90 14.07 21.48
N LYS A 173 9.19 13.57 22.49
CA LYS A 173 9.47 12.25 23.10
C LYS A 173 9.05 11.08 22.22
N VAL A 174 8.41 11.33 21.06
CA VAL A 174 8.00 10.29 20.12
C VAL A 174 9.07 10.13 19.07
N ARG A 175 9.62 8.91 18.94
CA ARG A 175 10.49 8.57 17.82
C ARG A 175 9.65 8.47 16.56
N TRP A 176 9.94 9.33 15.59
CA TRP A 176 9.31 9.30 14.28
C TRP A 176 10.36 9.06 13.18
N LYS A 177 9.91 8.54 12.05
CA LYS A 177 10.71 8.40 10.83
C LYS A 177 9.82 8.37 9.60
N THR A 178 10.37 8.75 8.47
CA THR A 178 9.74 8.55 7.17
C THR A 178 10.36 7.35 6.45
N VAL A 179 9.57 6.73 5.56
CA VAL A 179 10.03 5.74 4.60
C VAL A 179 9.32 6.00 3.28
N VAL A 180 10.10 6.28 2.24
CA VAL A 180 9.55 6.58 0.92
C VAL A 180 9.16 5.28 0.22
N GLN A 181 7.92 5.20 -0.26
CA GLN A 181 7.44 4.09 -1.08
C GLN A 181 8.07 4.10 -2.47
N SER A 182 8.12 2.94 -3.11
CA SER A 182 8.56 2.85 -4.49
C SER A 182 7.56 3.51 -5.45
N SER A 183 8.07 3.94 -6.59
CA SER A 183 7.27 4.40 -7.71
C SER A 183 7.56 3.58 -8.97
N PHE A 184 6.55 3.45 -9.84
CA PHE A 184 6.65 2.78 -11.14
C PHE A 184 6.55 3.80 -12.29
N PRO A 185 7.19 3.51 -13.43
CA PRO A 185 7.09 4.37 -14.60
C PRO A 185 5.67 4.29 -15.20
N GLN A 186 5.14 5.42 -15.67
CA GLN A 186 3.90 5.49 -16.44
C GLN A 186 4.04 4.65 -17.71
N ILE A 187 3.02 3.83 -17.98
CA ILE A 187 2.99 2.93 -19.14
C ILE A 187 2.00 3.48 -20.14
N ASP A 188 2.40 3.62 -21.40
CA ASP A 188 1.50 3.95 -22.50
C ASP A 188 0.45 2.84 -22.64
N LYS A 189 -0.83 3.21 -22.64
CA LYS A 189 -1.95 2.24 -22.63
C LYS A 189 -1.97 1.36 -23.88
N ASP A 190 -1.70 1.94 -25.05
CA ASP A 190 -1.81 1.22 -26.33
C ASP A 190 -0.54 0.42 -26.61
N ARG A 191 0.61 1.01 -26.30
CA ARG A 191 1.93 0.42 -26.57
C ARG A 191 2.40 -0.53 -25.49
N LEU A 192 1.78 -0.53 -24.29
CA LEU A 192 2.24 -1.18 -23.04
C LEU A 192 3.76 -1.09 -22.82
N LEU A 193 4.33 0.08 -23.09
CA LEU A 193 5.74 0.40 -22.88
C LEU A 193 5.85 1.66 -22.00
N PRO A 194 6.99 1.87 -21.30
CA PRO A 194 7.21 3.09 -20.54
C PRO A 194 7.14 4.30 -21.46
N ILE A 195 6.52 5.37 -20.99
CA ILE A 195 6.40 6.60 -21.76
C ILE A 195 7.79 7.23 -21.93
N ASP A 196 8.23 7.35 -23.19
CA ASP A 196 9.49 7.96 -23.58
C ASP A 196 9.29 9.44 -23.89
N LEU A 197 9.39 10.30 -22.89
CA LEU A 197 9.34 11.74 -23.09
C LEU A 197 10.66 12.37 -22.67
N GLN A 198 11.59 12.44 -23.62
CA GLN A 198 12.81 13.21 -23.45
C GLN A 198 12.53 14.71 -23.44
N ILE A 199 13.14 15.37 -22.45
CA ILE A 199 13.48 16.80 -22.38
C ILE A 199 12.26 17.73 -22.31
N ASN A 200 12.01 18.28 -21.11
CA ASN A 200 11.09 19.38 -20.73
C ASN A 200 9.83 19.04 -19.93
N SER A 201 9.85 17.99 -19.11
CA SER A 201 8.77 17.71 -18.15
C SER A 201 9.36 17.36 -16.79
N HIS A 202 8.65 17.71 -15.70
CA HIS A 202 9.09 17.35 -14.35
C HIS A 202 9.17 15.83 -14.26
N GLU A 203 10.34 15.29 -13.90
CA GLU A 203 10.60 13.84 -13.90
C GLU A 203 9.53 13.05 -13.13
N ASN A 204 8.95 13.64 -12.07
CA ASN A 204 7.94 13.01 -11.23
C ASN A 204 6.60 12.71 -11.95
N ASP A 205 6.25 13.44 -13.01
CA ASP A 205 4.97 13.24 -13.72
C ASP A 205 4.90 11.89 -14.45
N PHE A 206 6.06 11.29 -14.73
CA PHE A 206 6.19 9.99 -15.39
C PHE A 206 6.31 8.83 -14.42
N TRP A 207 6.14 9.09 -13.13
CA TRP A 207 6.14 8.07 -12.11
C TRP A 207 4.82 8.11 -11.35
N TYR A 208 4.41 6.96 -10.84
CA TYR A 208 3.28 6.88 -9.94
C TYR A 208 3.60 5.96 -8.78
N PRO A 209 3.06 6.24 -7.58
CA PRO A 209 3.27 5.38 -6.42
C PRO A 209 2.65 4.00 -6.65
N CYS A 210 3.35 2.95 -6.21
CA CYS A 210 2.99 1.55 -6.45
C CYS A 210 1.73 1.05 -5.69
N GLY A 211 1.08 1.92 -4.92
CA GLY A 211 -0.03 1.58 -4.05
C GLY A 211 0.43 1.07 -2.68
N THR A 212 -0.53 0.89 -1.76
CA THR A 212 -0.23 0.60 -0.35
C THR A 212 0.36 -0.79 -0.14
N GLY A 213 0.19 -1.72 -1.08
CA GLY A 213 0.76 -3.08 -0.99
C GLY A 213 2.30 -3.08 -1.03
N ASN A 214 2.91 -2.09 -1.68
CA ASN A 214 4.35 -1.90 -1.71
C ASN A 214 4.97 -1.62 -0.34
N LEU A 215 4.16 -1.30 0.69
CA LEU A 215 4.61 -1.18 2.07
C LEU A 215 5.50 -2.35 2.49
N THR A 216 5.10 -3.57 2.11
CA THR A 216 5.77 -4.80 2.51
C THR A 216 7.21 -4.85 1.98
N ASP A 217 7.39 -4.60 0.68
CA ASP A 217 8.71 -4.52 0.06
C ASP A 217 9.50 -3.31 0.61
N THR A 218 8.87 -2.13 0.69
CA THR A 218 9.50 -0.92 1.22
C THR A 218 10.09 -1.12 2.62
N LEU A 219 9.36 -1.77 3.54
CA LEU A 219 9.87 -2.06 4.88
C LEU A 219 11.00 -3.09 4.87
N TYR A 220 10.90 -4.13 4.02
CA TYR A 220 11.91 -5.17 3.92
C TYR A 220 13.23 -4.63 3.34
N PHE A 221 13.18 -4.00 2.17
CA PHE A 221 14.37 -3.55 1.45
C PHE A 221 15.01 -2.29 2.05
N SER A 222 14.26 -1.45 2.78
CA SER A 222 14.85 -0.37 3.58
C SER A 222 15.56 -0.87 4.85
N GLY A 223 15.43 -2.16 5.17
CA GLY A 223 15.91 -2.76 6.42
C GLY A 223 15.12 -2.32 7.65
N GLU A 224 14.00 -1.61 7.47
CA GLU A 224 13.18 -1.13 8.59
C GLU A 224 12.46 -2.29 9.29
N LEU A 225 11.99 -3.28 8.53
CA LEU A 225 11.38 -4.48 9.08
C LEU A 225 12.31 -5.16 10.11
N ASP A 226 13.58 -5.32 9.76
CA ASP A 226 14.59 -5.93 10.62
C ASP A 226 14.91 -5.07 11.83
N LYS A 227 14.99 -3.75 11.66
CA LYS A 227 15.20 -2.81 12.78
C LYS A 227 14.06 -2.86 13.78
N LEU A 228 12.81 -2.93 13.32
CA LEU A 228 11.65 -3.05 14.20
C LEU A 228 11.66 -4.36 14.97
N ILE A 229 11.89 -5.48 14.28
CA ILE A 229 11.97 -6.80 14.92
C ILE A 229 13.12 -6.83 15.95
N ALA A 230 14.29 -6.28 15.60
CA ALA A 230 15.44 -6.21 16.51
C ALA A 230 15.18 -5.32 17.74
N GLN A 231 14.32 -4.30 17.62
CA GLN A 231 13.85 -3.48 18.73
C GLN A 231 12.81 -4.19 19.61
N GLY A 232 12.45 -5.43 19.32
CA GLY A 232 11.43 -6.19 20.05
C GLY A 232 10.00 -5.85 19.65
N LYS A 233 9.80 -5.17 18.51
CA LYS A 233 8.46 -4.96 17.95
C LYS A 233 7.95 -6.28 17.36
N GLU A 234 6.70 -6.61 17.66
CA GLU A 234 6.03 -7.81 17.15
C GLU A 234 4.89 -7.42 16.20
N ILE A 235 4.15 -6.35 16.49
CA ILE A 235 2.96 -5.93 15.73
C ILE A 235 3.17 -4.56 15.10
N LEU A 236 2.84 -4.44 13.82
CA LEU A 236 2.73 -3.19 13.08
C LEU A 236 1.26 -2.81 12.90
N PHE A 237 0.87 -1.65 13.40
CA PHE A 237 -0.44 -1.06 13.13
C PHE A 237 -0.36 -0.07 11.97
N VAL A 238 -1.02 -0.37 10.86
CA VAL A 238 -1.05 0.43 9.62
C VAL A 238 -2.41 1.09 9.47
N SER A 239 -2.42 2.39 9.18
CA SER A 239 -3.67 3.12 8.87
C SER A 239 -3.38 4.37 8.02
N ASN A 240 -4.42 4.96 7.44
CA ASN A 240 -4.27 6.19 6.67
C ASN A 240 -4.05 7.40 7.60
N VAL A 241 -3.29 8.39 7.11
CA VAL A 241 -3.00 9.62 7.84
C VAL A 241 -4.23 10.52 8.05
N ASP A 242 -5.23 10.42 7.17
CA ASP A 242 -6.50 11.14 7.26
C ASP A 242 -7.53 10.44 8.17
N ASN A 243 -7.28 9.19 8.58
CA ASN A 243 -8.08 8.50 9.57
C ASN A 243 -7.59 8.81 10.99
N LEU A 244 -8.07 9.93 11.56
CA LEU A 244 -7.72 10.35 12.92
C LEU A 244 -8.30 9.47 14.04
N GLY A 245 -9.27 8.61 13.72
CA GLY A 245 -9.82 7.62 14.65
C GLY A 245 -8.92 6.39 14.81
N ALA A 246 -8.00 6.15 13.88
CA ALA A 246 -7.08 5.03 13.90
C ALA A 246 -5.93 5.27 14.89
N THR A 247 -6.16 4.94 16.16
CA THR A 247 -5.18 5.06 17.24
C THR A 247 -4.66 3.69 17.68
N GLY A 248 -3.45 3.63 18.25
CA GLY A 248 -2.91 2.38 18.80
C GLY A 248 -3.70 1.92 20.03
N ASP A 249 -4.76 1.14 19.80
CA ASP A 249 -5.63 0.61 20.85
C ASP A 249 -5.00 -0.58 21.58
N LEU A 250 -4.84 -0.44 22.90
CA LEU A 250 -4.22 -1.46 23.74
C LEU A 250 -5.08 -2.73 23.88
N ASN A 251 -6.41 -2.63 23.79
CA ASN A 251 -7.30 -3.79 23.86
C ASN A 251 -7.12 -4.67 22.63
N ILE A 252 -7.09 -4.05 21.44
CA ILE A 252 -6.86 -4.75 20.17
C ILE A 252 -5.47 -5.40 20.18
N LEU A 253 -4.44 -4.66 20.60
CA LEU A 253 -3.08 -5.22 20.73
C LEU A 253 -3.02 -6.40 21.71
N ASN A 254 -3.71 -6.31 22.85
CA ASN A 254 -3.77 -7.38 23.84
C ASN A 254 -4.43 -8.63 23.26
N PHE A 255 -5.55 -8.47 22.55
CA PHE A 255 -6.25 -9.56 21.89
C PHE A 255 -5.36 -10.24 20.82
N ILE A 256 -4.72 -9.45 19.95
CA ILE A 256 -3.81 -9.97 18.89
C ILE A 256 -2.70 -10.82 19.49
N ILE A 257 -2.05 -10.34 20.55
CA ILE A 257 -0.90 -11.03 21.15
C ILE A 257 -1.32 -12.34 21.83
N ASN A 258 -2.45 -12.34 22.55
CA ASN A 258 -2.90 -13.52 23.28
C ASN A 258 -3.43 -14.62 22.35
N GLU A 259 -4.21 -14.23 21.33
CA GLU A 259 -4.75 -15.15 20.32
C GLU A 259 -3.75 -15.48 19.21
N LYS A 260 -2.57 -14.84 19.21
CA LYS A 260 -1.50 -15.02 18.21
C LYS A 260 -1.99 -14.74 16.78
N ILE A 261 -2.76 -13.67 16.62
CA ILE A 261 -3.31 -13.26 15.33
C ILE A 261 -2.19 -12.67 14.47
N GLU A 262 -2.00 -13.24 13.28
CA GLU A 262 -0.91 -12.84 12.37
C GLU A 262 -1.29 -11.62 11.51
N TYR A 263 -2.58 -11.45 11.24
CA TYR A 263 -3.13 -10.36 10.43
C TYR A 263 -4.57 -10.06 10.86
N LEU A 264 -4.86 -8.80 11.20
CA LEU A 264 -6.19 -8.34 11.61
C LEU A 264 -6.56 -7.08 10.82
N VAL A 265 -7.80 -7.00 10.36
CA VAL A 265 -8.36 -5.81 9.72
C VAL A 265 -9.54 -5.34 10.56
N GLU A 266 -9.52 -4.07 10.97
CA GLU A 266 -10.68 -3.50 11.65
C GLU A 266 -11.78 -3.18 10.62
N VAL A 267 -13.00 -3.52 10.99
CA VAL A 267 -14.20 -3.25 10.21
C VAL A 267 -15.18 -2.43 11.03
N VAL A 268 -16.06 -1.70 10.35
CA VAL A 268 -17.14 -0.94 10.99
C VAL A 268 -18.46 -1.23 10.33
N GLU A 269 -19.55 -0.97 11.04
CA GLU A 269 -20.89 -1.10 10.49
C GLU A 269 -21.08 -0.16 9.30
N ARG A 270 -21.66 -0.70 8.23
CA ARG A 270 -21.93 0.01 6.99
C ARG A 270 -23.14 0.92 7.18
N THR A 271 -22.94 2.21 6.98
CA THR A 271 -24.04 3.18 6.85
C THR A 271 -24.59 3.17 5.41
N ALA A 272 -25.86 3.56 5.23
CA ALA A 272 -26.45 3.64 3.90
C ALA A 272 -25.70 4.69 3.05
N ASN A 273 -25.32 4.34 1.81
CA ASN A 273 -24.67 5.17 0.76
C ASN A 273 -23.15 5.04 0.52
N VAL A 274 -22.54 3.87 0.70
CA VAL A 274 -21.13 3.65 0.31
C VAL A 274 -20.99 2.69 -0.88
N SER A 275 -21.38 3.17 -2.07
CA SER A 275 -21.02 2.52 -3.34
C SER A 275 -19.56 2.82 -3.65
N ASN A 276 -18.74 1.78 -3.85
CA ASN A 276 -17.28 1.81 -4.07
C ASN A 276 -16.38 1.70 -2.82
N THR A 277 -16.92 1.28 -1.68
CA THR A 277 -16.09 0.96 -0.49
C THR A 277 -15.65 -0.49 -0.51
N GLY A 278 -14.43 -0.73 -0.02
CA GLY A 278 -13.93 -2.08 0.23
C GLY A 278 -14.73 -2.76 1.35
N VAL A 279 -15.12 -4.00 1.12
CA VAL A 279 -15.75 -4.87 2.12
C VAL A 279 -14.88 -6.10 2.31
N LEU A 280 -14.90 -6.63 3.52
CA LEU A 280 -14.21 -7.86 3.83
C LEU A 280 -15.06 -9.04 3.31
N ALA A 281 -14.44 -9.97 2.60
CA ALA A 281 -15.12 -11.15 2.08
C ALA A 281 -14.17 -12.35 2.00
N THR A 282 -14.75 -13.55 1.96
CA THR A 282 -14.02 -14.79 1.68
C THR A 282 -14.17 -15.14 0.20
N TYR A 283 -13.04 -15.41 -0.47
CA TYR A 283 -12.99 -15.90 -1.84
C TYR A 283 -12.01 -17.08 -1.93
N LYS A 284 -12.46 -18.21 -2.47
CA LYS A 284 -11.67 -19.47 -2.53
C LYS A 284 -11.07 -19.88 -1.18
N GLY A 285 -11.84 -19.72 -0.10
CA GLY A 285 -11.43 -20.08 1.26
C GLY A 285 -10.42 -19.14 1.91
N LYS A 286 -10.16 -17.97 1.32
CA LYS A 286 -9.28 -16.94 1.88
C LYS A 286 -10.04 -15.65 2.11
N LEU A 287 -9.84 -15.04 3.27
CA LEU A 287 -10.31 -13.70 3.59
C LEU A 287 -9.52 -12.69 2.74
N ARG A 288 -10.21 -11.70 2.16
CA ARG A 288 -9.65 -10.63 1.34
C ARG A 288 -10.57 -9.41 1.34
N SER A 289 -10.05 -8.27 0.93
CA SER A 289 -10.87 -7.12 0.55
C SER A 289 -11.42 -7.30 -0.88
N VAL A 290 -12.68 -6.89 -1.07
CA VAL A 290 -13.36 -6.80 -2.37
C VAL A 290 -14.16 -5.50 -2.43
N TYR A 291 -14.36 -4.94 -3.63
CA TYR A 291 -15.25 -3.79 -3.75
C TYR A 291 -16.72 -4.20 -3.58
N TYR A 292 -17.51 -3.37 -2.92
CA TYR A 292 -18.94 -3.63 -2.71
C TYR A 292 -19.71 -3.90 -4.02
N ASN A 293 -19.33 -3.24 -5.12
CA ASN A 293 -19.95 -3.43 -6.44
C ASN A 293 -19.64 -4.81 -7.08
N CYS A 294 -18.68 -5.56 -6.54
CA CYS A 294 -18.40 -6.94 -6.94
C CYS A 294 -19.31 -7.96 -6.22
N LEU A 295 -20.11 -7.54 -5.24
CA LEU A 295 -21.02 -8.45 -4.55
C LEU A 295 -22.24 -8.77 -5.42
N SER A 296 -22.73 -10.02 -5.31
CA SER A 296 -24.06 -10.36 -5.83
C SER A 296 -25.15 -9.54 -5.11
N ASN A 297 -26.31 -9.35 -5.75
CA ASN A 297 -27.44 -8.62 -5.14
C ASN A 297 -27.83 -9.18 -3.77
N GLU A 298 -27.78 -10.51 -3.61
CA GLU A 298 -28.03 -11.20 -2.34
C GLU A 298 -27.00 -10.80 -1.28
N SER A 299 -25.70 -10.98 -1.57
CA SER A 299 -24.62 -10.62 -0.63
C SER A 299 -24.63 -9.13 -0.30
N ALA A 300 -24.84 -8.27 -1.28
CA ALA A 300 -24.92 -6.82 -1.08
C ALA A 300 -26.02 -6.44 -0.07
N SER A 301 -27.19 -7.08 -0.15
CA SER A 301 -28.31 -6.82 0.76
C SER A 301 -28.01 -7.17 2.22
N THR A 302 -27.15 -8.17 2.45
CA THR A 302 -26.76 -8.65 3.78
C THR A 302 -25.42 -8.11 4.27
N CYS A 303 -24.70 -7.36 3.44
CA CYS A 303 -23.39 -6.81 3.79
C CYS A 303 -23.53 -5.69 4.83
N ARG A 304 -23.07 -5.97 6.06
CA ARG A 304 -23.17 -5.06 7.22
C ARG A 304 -21.87 -4.38 7.58
N ILE A 305 -20.72 -4.84 7.07
CA ILE A 305 -19.42 -4.33 7.49
C ILE A 305 -18.64 -3.76 6.30
N VAL A 306 -17.88 -2.70 6.56
CA VAL A 306 -16.94 -2.11 5.60
C VAL A 306 -15.54 -2.10 6.21
N ASN A 307 -14.56 -2.22 5.33
CA ASN A 307 -13.15 -2.18 5.68
C ASN A 307 -12.73 -0.75 6.02
N THR A 308 -12.04 -0.57 7.15
CA THR A 308 -11.53 0.74 7.60
C THR A 308 -10.14 1.07 7.06
N ASN A 309 -9.45 0.09 6.48
CA ASN A 309 -8.03 0.12 6.15
C ASN A 309 -7.11 0.33 7.38
N ASN A 310 -7.60 -0.03 8.57
CA ASN A 310 -6.81 -0.16 9.80
C ASN A 310 -6.38 -1.63 9.94
N ILE A 311 -5.09 -1.88 9.82
CA ILE A 311 -4.54 -3.22 9.64
C ILE A 311 -3.45 -3.46 10.68
N TRP A 312 -3.49 -4.61 11.34
CA TRP A 312 -2.48 -5.05 12.28
C TRP A 312 -1.77 -6.26 11.74
N ILE A 313 -0.44 -6.23 11.71
CA ILE A 313 0.37 -7.24 11.04
C ILE A 313 1.46 -7.74 11.98
N ASP A 314 1.61 -9.05 12.11
CA ASP A 314 2.78 -9.66 12.75
C ASP A 314 4.02 -9.47 11.86
N LEU A 315 5.01 -8.76 12.38
CA LEU A 315 6.23 -8.39 11.66
C LEU A 315 7.07 -9.63 11.28
N LYS A 316 7.12 -10.66 12.13
CA LYS A 316 7.91 -11.87 11.87
C LYS A 316 7.25 -12.71 10.78
N LYS A 317 5.91 -12.83 10.81
CA LYS A 317 5.14 -13.53 9.78
C LYS A 317 5.22 -12.81 8.45
N LEU A 318 5.13 -11.48 8.46
CA LEU A 318 5.35 -10.66 7.27
C LEU A 318 6.73 -10.94 6.67
N LYS A 319 7.80 -10.93 7.49
CA LYS A 319 9.15 -11.25 7.03
C LYS A 319 9.23 -12.63 6.36
N VAL A 320 8.68 -13.66 6.98
CA VAL A 320 8.65 -15.02 6.42
C VAL A 320 7.90 -15.08 5.08
N LEU A 321 6.79 -14.37 4.94
CA LEU A 321 6.01 -14.33 3.69
C LEU A 321 6.77 -13.65 2.54
N ILE A 322 7.52 -12.59 2.85
CA ILE A 322 8.36 -11.88 1.87
C ILE A 322 9.55 -12.77 1.45
N GLU A 323 10.28 -13.34 2.41
CA GLU A 323 11.46 -14.20 2.13
C GLU A 323 11.10 -15.48 1.37
N SER A 324 9.89 -16.02 1.60
CA SER A 324 9.38 -17.19 0.88
C SER A 324 8.70 -16.85 -0.45
N ASN A 325 8.71 -15.57 -0.88
CA ASN A 325 8.05 -15.10 -2.09
C ASN A 325 6.58 -15.55 -2.21
N SER A 326 5.90 -15.64 -1.07
CA SER A 326 4.53 -16.18 -0.97
C SER A 326 3.47 -15.08 -0.90
N LEU A 327 3.88 -13.82 -0.71
CA LEU A 327 3.02 -12.66 -0.70
C LEU A 327 2.61 -12.28 -2.14
N ASN A 328 1.45 -12.79 -2.57
CA ASN A 328 0.93 -12.57 -3.92
C ASN A 328 -0.30 -11.64 -3.89
N LEU A 329 -0.05 -10.34 -3.75
CA LEU A 329 -1.12 -9.34 -3.75
C LEU A 329 -1.78 -9.24 -5.14
N PRO A 330 -3.11 -9.04 -5.22
CA PRO A 330 -3.81 -8.72 -6.46
C PRO A 330 -3.27 -7.45 -7.13
N ILE A 331 -3.16 -7.48 -8.46
CA ILE A 331 -2.77 -6.32 -9.26
C ILE A 331 -4.02 -5.60 -9.70
N HIS A 332 -4.09 -4.30 -9.40
CA HIS A 332 -5.11 -3.39 -9.89
C HIS A 332 -4.53 -2.55 -11.02
N SER A 333 -5.12 -2.67 -12.20
CA SER A 333 -4.81 -1.80 -13.34
C SER A 333 -5.80 -0.63 -13.37
N SER A 334 -5.30 0.60 -13.45
CA SER A 334 -6.13 1.79 -13.62
C SER A 334 -5.63 2.63 -14.78
N GLU A 335 -6.56 3.17 -15.56
CA GLU A 335 -6.25 4.16 -16.59
C GLU A 335 -6.02 5.54 -15.97
N SER A 336 -5.10 6.29 -16.55
CA SER A 336 -4.79 7.66 -16.17
C SER A 336 -4.43 8.46 -17.41
N LYS A 337 -4.37 9.78 -17.30
CA LYS A 337 -3.96 10.66 -18.38
C LYS A 337 -2.83 11.56 -17.90
N ILE A 338 -1.83 11.73 -18.74
CA ILE A 338 -0.80 12.75 -18.54
C ILE A 338 -0.87 13.75 -19.70
N THR A 339 -0.65 15.02 -19.40
CA THR A 339 -0.59 16.07 -20.42
C THR A 339 0.87 16.42 -20.65
N HIS A 340 1.35 16.25 -21.89
CA HIS A 340 2.69 16.65 -22.30
C HIS A 340 2.62 17.46 -23.58
N LYS A 341 3.19 18.68 -23.57
CA LYS A 341 3.22 19.57 -24.76
C LYS A 341 1.84 19.79 -25.41
N ASN A 342 0.78 19.88 -24.59
CA ASN A 342 -0.63 20.01 -25.00
C ASN A 342 -1.25 18.76 -25.67
N GLU A 343 -0.57 17.61 -25.62
CA GLU A 343 -1.13 16.32 -26.00
C GLU A 343 -1.50 15.53 -24.74
N GLU A 344 -2.69 14.92 -24.74
CA GLU A 344 -3.08 13.95 -23.72
C GLU A 344 -2.60 12.56 -24.12
N ILE A 345 -1.82 11.92 -23.24
CA ILE A 345 -1.39 10.54 -23.41
C ILE A 345 -2.20 9.69 -22.41
N GLU A 346 -2.86 8.66 -22.91
CA GLU A 346 -3.52 7.66 -22.06
C GLU A 346 -2.50 6.68 -21.51
N CYS A 347 -2.49 6.53 -20.19
CA CYS A 347 -1.53 5.69 -19.47
C CYS A 347 -2.22 4.60 -18.67
N LEU A 348 -1.53 3.49 -18.47
CA LEU A 348 -1.90 2.40 -17.60
C LEU A 348 -1.00 2.39 -16.36
N GLN A 349 -1.61 2.24 -15.18
CA GLN A 349 -0.91 2.13 -13.90
C GLN A 349 -1.23 0.80 -13.23
N PHE A 350 -0.23 0.17 -12.60
CA PHE A 350 -0.36 -1.09 -11.87
C PHE A 350 -0.08 -0.88 -10.40
N LYS A 351 -1.06 -1.18 -9.55
CA LYS A 351 -0.95 -0.99 -8.09
C LYS A 351 -1.35 -2.24 -7.35
N THR A 352 -0.80 -2.41 -6.16
CA THR A 352 -1.26 -3.40 -5.17
C THR A 352 -1.76 -2.68 -3.93
N GLN A 353 -2.70 -3.29 -3.19
CA GLN A 353 -3.17 -2.75 -1.92
C GLN A 353 -2.83 -3.72 -0.80
N LEU A 354 -2.45 -3.19 0.36
CA LEU A 354 -2.07 -3.99 1.53
C LEU A 354 -3.21 -4.85 2.08
N VAL A 355 -4.45 -4.42 1.84
CA VAL A 355 -5.65 -4.99 2.43
C VAL A 355 -6.30 -6.10 1.60
N ASP A 356 -5.82 -6.28 0.36
CA ASP A 356 -6.27 -7.34 -0.54
C ASP A 356 -5.50 -8.64 -0.33
#